data_AF-A0A1X2G6Z3-F1
#
_entry.id   AF-A0A1X2G6Z3-F1
#
_cell.length_a   1.000
_cell.length_b   1.000
_cell.length_c   1.000
_cell.angle_alpha   90.00
_cell.angle_beta   90.00
_cell.angle_gamma   90.00
#
_symmetry.space_group_name_H-M   'P 1'
#
loop_
_entity.id
_entity.type
_entity.pdbx_description
1 polymer ?
#
loop_
_entity_poly.entity_id
_entity_poly.type
_entity_poly.pdbx_seq_one_letter_code
_entity_poly.pdbx_strand_id
1 'polypeptide(L)'
;MTFFQHALENELETNRSKNTYFMDGGNRFISVPNLGYHSRPCASIARLFEDWLAEKLYCQPTAIIAEQRLPILQDSVELVAEDILNKIKSNLVWRKSIDKVLIKVRAGHVYTYHSLEDGQPLITQEMEELFQQFPLFVEMQVYATLKAGCSSTQCMLVVENVTVNPQQPYKIMEEF
;
A
#
# COMPACT_ATOMS: atom_id res chain seq x y z
N MET A 1 -8.10 -10.79 -22.18
CA MET A 1 -8.21 -10.36 -20.77
C MET A 1 -6.91 -9.68 -20.38
N THR A 2 -6.98 -8.45 -19.86
CA THR A 2 -5.79 -7.62 -19.60
C THR A 2 -5.07 -8.12 -18.33
N PHE A 3 -3.73 -8.00 -18.28
CA PHE A 3 -2.92 -8.36 -17.11
C PHE A 3 -3.51 -7.84 -15.80
N PHE A 4 -3.95 -6.58 -15.79
CA PHE A 4 -4.55 -5.96 -14.61
C PHE A 4 -5.86 -6.60 -14.18
N GLN A 5 -6.70 -7.03 -15.13
CA GLN A 5 -7.93 -7.75 -14.80
C GLN A 5 -7.59 -9.10 -14.16
N HIS A 6 -6.61 -9.83 -14.72
CA HIS A 6 -6.14 -11.08 -14.13
C HIS A 6 -5.44 -10.89 -12.78
N ALA A 7 -4.65 -9.83 -12.57
CA ALA A 7 -3.98 -9.54 -11.28
C ALA A 7 -4.94 -8.94 -10.22
N LEU A 8 -6.08 -8.41 -10.66
CA LEU A 8 -7.19 -8.03 -9.79
C LEU A 8 -8.02 -9.26 -9.38
N GLU A 9 -8.20 -10.23 -10.28
CA GLU A 9 -9.07 -11.41 -10.10
C GLU A 9 -8.32 -12.68 -9.61
N ASN A 10 -7.01 -12.82 -9.84
CA ASN A 10 -6.19 -13.99 -9.51
C ASN A 10 -4.78 -13.60 -9.01
N GLU A 11 -4.31 -14.25 -7.94
CA GLU A 11 -2.99 -14.03 -7.31
C GLU A 11 -1.77 -14.63 -8.08
N LEU A 12 -1.90 -14.91 -9.38
CA LEU A 12 -0.94 -15.74 -10.11
C LEU A 12 0.03 -14.91 -10.96
N GLU A 13 0.97 -14.21 -10.33
CA GLU A 13 2.27 -13.86 -10.94
C GLU A 13 3.42 -13.89 -9.91
N THR A 14 4.57 -14.40 -10.33
CA THR A 14 5.72 -14.89 -9.52
C THR A 14 6.53 -13.82 -8.79
N ASN A 15 6.12 -12.54 -8.82
CA ASN A 15 6.81 -11.45 -8.15
C ASN A 15 5.81 -10.56 -7.40
N ARG A 16 5.64 -10.83 -6.10
CA ARG A 16 4.79 -10.05 -5.20
C ARG A 16 5.63 -9.39 -4.11
N SER A 17 5.12 -8.29 -3.56
CA SER A 17 5.46 -7.74 -2.24
C SER A 17 4.19 -7.44 -1.46
N LYS A 18 4.17 -7.71 -0.16
CA LYS A 18 3.06 -7.38 0.74
C LYS A 18 3.62 -6.87 2.06
N ASN A 19 3.29 -5.64 2.41
CA ASN A 19 3.66 -5.02 3.67
C ASN A 19 2.41 -4.52 4.37
N THR A 20 2.29 -4.80 5.66
CA THR A 20 1.22 -4.26 6.50
C THR A 20 1.84 -3.46 7.64
N TYR A 21 1.36 -2.22 7.76
CA TYR A 21 1.77 -1.23 8.75
C TYR A 21 0.59 -1.00 9.70
N PHE A 22 0.80 -1.16 11.01
CA PHE A 22 -0.22 -0.87 12.02
C PHE A 22 0.10 0.44 12.72
N MET A 23 -0.91 1.29 12.92
CA MET A 23 -0.76 2.65 13.43
C MET A 23 -1.53 2.86 14.73
N ASP A 24 -0.94 3.62 15.65
CA ASP A 24 -1.50 3.89 16.99
C ASP A 24 -2.44 5.11 17.03
N GLY A 25 -2.66 5.77 15.89
CA GLY A 25 -3.41 7.03 15.82
C GLY A 25 -2.59 8.30 16.09
N GLY A 26 -1.35 8.15 16.60
CA GLY A 26 -0.46 9.24 17.03
C GLY A 26 0.77 9.43 16.15
N ASN A 27 0.67 9.12 14.85
CA ASN A 27 1.73 9.17 13.84
C ASN A 27 2.87 8.16 14.01
N ARG A 28 2.72 7.14 14.87
CA ARG A 28 3.66 6.02 14.93
C ARG A 28 3.06 4.82 14.21
N PHE A 29 3.93 4.07 13.55
CA PHE A 29 3.55 2.80 12.96
C PHE A 29 4.59 1.72 13.25
N ILE A 30 4.11 0.48 13.29
CA ILE A 30 4.94 -0.71 13.30
C ILE A 30 4.74 -1.47 11.99
N SER A 31 5.83 -1.94 11.39
CA SER A 31 5.79 -2.89 10.28
C SER A 31 5.86 -4.30 10.86
N VAL A 32 4.92 -5.18 10.50
CA VAL A 32 4.98 -6.59 10.93
C VAL A 32 5.78 -7.39 9.87
N PRO A 33 6.98 -7.93 10.18
CA PRO A 33 7.93 -8.39 9.16
C PRO A 33 7.61 -9.70 8.40
N ASN A 34 6.49 -10.38 8.63
CA ASN A 34 6.32 -11.79 8.22
C ASN A 34 5.18 -12.08 7.23
N LEU A 35 4.71 -11.10 6.45
CA LEU A 35 3.74 -11.34 5.36
C LEU A 35 4.28 -10.98 3.95
N GLY A 36 5.52 -10.49 3.87
CA GLY A 36 6.15 -10.07 2.62
C GLY A 36 6.97 -11.19 1.97
N TYR A 37 6.52 -11.68 0.82
CA TYR A 37 7.45 -12.19 -0.20
C TYR A 37 8.07 -10.99 -0.90
N HIS A 38 9.35 -11.00 -1.25
CA HIS A 38 9.94 -9.86 -1.96
C HIS A 38 10.72 -10.32 -3.18
N SER A 39 10.26 -9.94 -4.37
CA SER A 39 11.17 -9.80 -5.50
C SER A 39 11.94 -8.49 -5.36
N ARG A 40 13.22 -8.44 -5.78
CA ARG A 40 14.04 -7.21 -5.70
C ARG A 40 13.34 -5.97 -6.31
N PRO A 41 12.67 -6.05 -7.47
CA PRO A 41 11.97 -4.91 -8.06
C PRO A 41 10.75 -4.45 -7.24
N CYS A 42 9.97 -5.38 -6.68
CA CYS A 42 8.81 -5.04 -5.84
C CYS A 42 9.24 -4.42 -4.50
N ALA A 43 10.38 -4.86 -3.94
CA ALA A 43 10.95 -4.29 -2.71
C ALA A 43 11.34 -2.81 -2.88
N SER A 44 11.85 -2.41 -4.05
CA SER A 44 12.16 -1.00 -4.31
C SER A 44 10.91 -0.11 -4.28
N ILE A 45 9.80 -0.60 -4.83
CA ILE A 45 8.51 0.13 -4.81
C ILE A 45 7.95 0.18 -3.39
N ALA A 46 8.01 -0.93 -2.65
CA ALA A 46 7.59 -0.98 -1.25
C ALA A 46 8.36 0.02 -0.38
N ARG A 47 9.68 0.16 -0.61
CA ARG A 47 10.51 1.15 0.07
C ARG A 47 10.10 2.59 -0.25
N LEU A 48 9.80 2.91 -1.51
CA LEU A 48 9.32 4.25 -1.89
C LEU A 48 8.00 4.61 -1.19
N PHE A 49 7.12 3.64 -1.03
CA PHE A 49 5.88 3.82 -0.29
C PHE A 49 6.14 4.01 1.21
N GLU A 50 7.04 3.24 1.80
CA GLU A 50 7.40 3.39 3.22
C GLU A 50 8.03 4.77 3.49
N ASP A 51 8.90 5.23 2.59
CA ASP A 51 9.49 6.58 2.65
C ASP A 51 8.40 7.66 2.55
N TRP A 52 7.43 7.49 1.63
CA TRP A 52 6.28 8.39 1.53
C TRP A 52 5.41 8.39 2.79
N LEU A 53 5.14 7.21 3.35
CA LEU A 53 4.34 7.07 4.56
C LEU A 53 5.03 7.74 5.74
N ALA A 54 6.35 7.55 5.89
CA ALA A 54 7.15 8.21 6.89
C ALA A 54 7.13 9.75 6.72
N GLU A 55 7.29 10.27 5.50
CA GLU A 55 7.20 11.70 5.23
C GLU A 55 5.81 12.27 5.60
N LYS A 56 4.73 11.55 5.32
CA LYS A 56 3.37 11.97 5.67
C LYS A 56 3.09 12.02 7.16
N LEU A 57 3.72 11.13 7.92
CA LEU A 57 3.51 11.02 9.36
C LEU A 57 4.47 11.93 10.14
N TYR A 58 5.73 12.07 9.70
CA TYR A 58 6.78 12.73 10.47
C TYR A 58 7.16 14.13 9.97
N CYS A 59 6.86 14.50 8.72
CA CYS A 59 7.28 15.78 8.13
C CYS A 59 6.13 16.79 7.95
N GLN A 60 5.08 16.71 8.77
CA GLN A 60 3.94 17.63 8.74
C GLN A 60 4.38 19.07 9.12
N PRO A 61 4.14 20.09 8.27
CA PRO A 61 4.68 21.45 8.46
C PRO A 61 4.12 22.25 9.66
N THR A 62 3.22 21.69 10.47
CA THR A 62 2.46 22.50 11.44
C THR A 62 2.29 21.76 12.76
N ALA A 63 3.26 21.94 13.66
CA ALA A 63 3.29 21.45 15.03
C ALA A 63 2.18 22.02 15.96
N ILE A 64 1.10 22.59 15.43
CA ILE A 64 0.09 23.34 16.20
C ILE A 64 -1.34 22.73 16.05
N ILE A 65 -1.55 21.82 15.10
CA ILE A 65 -2.82 21.05 14.93
C ILE A 65 -2.52 19.53 14.78
N ALA A 66 -1.26 19.11 14.98
CA ALA A 66 -0.76 17.78 14.69
C ALA A 66 -1.11 16.69 15.74
N GLU A 67 -2.15 16.91 16.54
CA GLU A 67 -2.70 15.85 17.35
C GLU A 67 -3.71 15.08 16.48
N GLN A 68 -3.34 13.85 16.09
CA GLN A 68 -4.26 12.80 15.62
C GLN A 68 -4.77 12.86 14.16
N ARG A 69 -4.15 13.61 13.24
CA ARG A 69 -4.47 13.51 11.81
C ARG A 69 -3.61 12.44 11.13
N LEU A 70 -4.26 11.40 10.59
CA LEU A 70 -3.64 10.38 9.73
C LEU A 70 -4.10 10.59 8.28
N PRO A 71 -3.31 11.27 7.41
CA PRO A 71 -3.72 11.65 6.06
C PRO A 71 -4.21 10.46 5.21
N ILE A 72 -3.52 9.33 5.26
CA ILE A 72 -3.88 8.12 4.50
C ILE A 72 -5.28 7.57 4.83
N LEU A 73 -5.84 7.91 6.00
CA LEU A 73 -7.18 7.49 6.43
C LEU A 73 -8.22 8.60 6.37
N GLN A 74 -7.79 9.87 6.41
CA GLN A 74 -8.69 11.01 6.55
C GLN A 74 -8.80 11.85 5.27
N ASP A 75 -7.78 11.84 4.42
CA ASP A 75 -7.83 12.50 3.13
C ASP A 75 -8.64 11.64 2.14
N SER A 76 -9.17 12.29 1.11
CA SER A 76 -9.84 11.58 0.01
C SER A 76 -8.88 10.61 -0.68
N VAL A 77 -9.36 9.42 -1.05
CA VAL A 77 -8.55 8.37 -1.68
C VAL A 77 -7.89 8.81 -2.98
N GLU A 78 -8.48 9.76 -3.69
CA GLU A 78 -7.97 10.39 -4.90
C GLU A 78 -6.68 11.17 -4.63
N LEU A 79 -6.70 12.07 -3.64
CA LEU A 79 -5.52 12.86 -3.23
C LEU A 79 -4.38 11.96 -2.73
N VAL A 80 -4.73 10.92 -1.95
CA VAL A 80 -3.75 9.93 -1.49
C VAL A 80 -3.13 9.18 -2.67
N ALA A 81 -3.93 8.76 -3.64
CA ALA A 81 -3.45 8.05 -4.83
C ALA A 81 -2.53 8.92 -5.69
N GLU A 82 -2.91 10.18 -5.96
CA GLU A 82 -2.08 11.11 -6.73
C GLU A 82 -0.73 11.34 -6.06
N ASP A 83 -0.72 11.49 -4.75
CA ASP A 83 0.50 11.80 -4.02
C ASP A 83 1.45 10.61 -3.89
N ILE A 84 0.92 9.40 -3.67
CA ILE A 84 1.71 8.15 -3.76
C ILE A 84 2.30 8.00 -5.17
N LEU A 85 1.48 8.25 -6.21
CA LEU A 85 1.90 8.15 -7.58
C LEU A 85 3.01 9.17 -7.91
N ASN A 86 2.90 10.40 -7.41
CA ASN A 86 3.92 11.44 -7.56
C ASN A 86 5.23 11.04 -6.88
N LYS A 87 5.18 10.41 -5.69
CA LYS A 87 6.37 9.84 -5.07
C LYS A 87 7.02 8.79 -5.96
N ILE A 88 6.23 7.84 -6.47
CA ILE A 88 6.74 6.77 -7.35
C ILE A 88 7.35 7.36 -8.64
N LYS A 89 6.74 8.41 -9.21
CA LYS A 89 7.23 9.17 -10.38
C LYS A 89 8.60 9.80 -10.13
N SER A 90 8.83 10.32 -8.93
CA SER A 90 10.09 10.99 -8.58
C SER A 90 11.32 10.08 -8.57
N ASN A 91 11.13 8.76 -8.47
CA ASN A 91 12.23 7.79 -8.41
C ASN A 91 11.92 6.55 -9.26
N LEU A 92 12.38 6.55 -10.51
CA LEU A 92 12.13 5.48 -11.48
C LEU A 92 13.17 4.34 -11.46
N VAL A 93 13.98 4.21 -10.40
CA VAL A 93 15.02 3.17 -10.32
C VAL A 93 14.43 1.76 -10.42
N TRP A 94 13.20 1.56 -9.95
CA TRP A 94 12.46 0.30 -10.01
C TRP A 94 12.06 -0.13 -11.43
N ARG A 95 12.01 0.80 -12.39
CA ARG A 95 11.42 0.59 -13.73
C ARG A 95 12.21 -0.37 -14.62
N LYS A 96 13.54 -0.44 -14.46
CA LYS A 96 14.46 -1.03 -15.47
C LYS A 96 14.16 -2.48 -15.87
N SER A 97 13.43 -3.23 -15.05
CA SER A 97 13.09 -4.63 -15.31
C SER A 97 11.60 -4.94 -15.20
N ILE A 98 10.74 -3.93 -15.04
CA ILE A 98 9.30 -4.08 -14.83
C ILE A 98 8.55 -3.65 -16.10
N ASP A 99 7.75 -4.57 -16.67
CA ASP A 99 6.84 -4.29 -17.80
C ASP A 99 5.52 -3.70 -17.29
N LYS A 100 4.96 -4.35 -16.27
CA LYS A 100 3.68 -3.97 -15.67
C LYS A 100 3.77 -4.09 -14.17
N VAL A 101 3.18 -3.14 -13.47
CA VAL A 101 3.08 -3.16 -12.02
C VAL A 101 1.66 -2.79 -11.58
N LEU A 102 1.13 -3.57 -10.66
CA LEU A 102 -0.09 -3.29 -9.92
C LEU A 102 0.28 -3.03 -8.46
N ILE A 103 -0.07 -1.85 -7.96
CA ILE A 103 0.11 -1.46 -6.57
C ILE A 103 -1.28 -1.33 -5.96
N LYS A 104 -1.58 -2.13 -4.93
CA LYS A 104 -2.81 -2.03 -4.15
C LYS A 104 -2.45 -1.45 -2.78
N VAL A 105 -3.12 -0.38 -2.39
CA VAL A 105 -3.01 0.22 -1.06
C VAL A 105 -4.39 0.14 -0.43
N ARG A 106 -4.46 -0.48 0.75
CA ARG A 106 -5.66 -0.57 1.56
C ARG A 106 -5.38 0.06 2.92
N ALA A 107 -6.30 0.88 3.40
CA ALA A 107 -6.22 1.47 4.71
C ALA A 107 -7.55 1.29 5.44
N GLY A 108 -7.53 1.22 6.76
CA GLY A 108 -8.77 1.18 7.54
C GLY A 108 -8.54 0.89 9.01
N HIS A 109 -9.61 0.51 9.69
CA HIS A 109 -9.56 0.04 11.07
C HIS A 109 -9.22 -1.45 11.10
N VAL A 110 -8.42 -1.90 12.07
CA VAL A 110 -8.07 -3.33 12.21
C VAL A 110 -9.30 -4.26 12.31
N TYR A 111 -10.45 -3.78 12.78
CA TYR A 111 -11.70 -4.57 12.80
C TYR A 111 -12.23 -4.90 11.41
N THR A 112 -11.96 -4.07 10.40
CA THR A 112 -12.33 -4.36 9.01
C THR A 112 -11.28 -5.21 8.29
N TYR A 113 -10.13 -5.47 8.93
CA TYR A 113 -9.04 -6.25 8.36
C TYR A 113 -9.42 -7.73 8.18
N HIS A 114 -10.23 -8.30 9.08
CA HIS A 114 -10.70 -9.70 9.02
C HIS A 114 -11.65 -9.99 7.86
N SER A 115 -12.28 -8.95 7.32
CA SER A 115 -13.19 -9.08 6.17
C SER A 115 -12.45 -9.11 4.83
N LEU A 116 -11.11 -9.01 4.83
CA LEU A 116 -10.30 -9.08 3.61
C LEU A 116 -10.07 -10.56 3.21
N GLU A 117 -10.40 -10.89 1.96
CA GLU A 117 -10.46 -12.27 1.44
C GLU A 117 -9.12 -13.05 1.42
N ASP A 118 -7.96 -12.37 1.51
CA ASP A 118 -6.63 -13.01 1.48
C ASP A 118 -6.16 -13.38 2.90
N GLY A 119 -6.88 -14.32 3.51
CA GLY A 119 -6.73 -14.71 4.90
C GLY A 119 -5.28 -14.87 5.37
N GLN A 120 -4.95 -14.23 6.51
CA GLN A 120 -4.32 -14.82 7.71
C GLN A 120 -3.72 -13.76 8.65
N PRO A 121 -3.56 -14.06 9.97
CA PRO A 121 -4.17 -15.15 10.74
C PRO A 121 -5.42 -14.64 11.49
N LEU A 122 -6.23 -15.58 11.99
CA LEU A 122 -7.13 -15.32 13.12
C LEU A 122 -6.36 -14.47 14.14
N ILE A 123 -6.94 -13.36 14.60
CA ILE A 123 -6.37 -12.57 15.69
C ILE A 123 -6.07 -13.57 16.80
N THR A 124 -4.79 -13.90 16.99
CA THR A 124 -4.40 -14.65 18.18
C THR A 124 -4.63 -13.70 19.35
N GLN A 125 -4.86 -14.21 20.54
CA GLN A 125 -5.09 -13.36 21.71
C GLN A 125 -3.96 -12.32 21.91
N GLU A 126 -2.73 -12.65 21.51
CA GLU A 126 -1.57 -11.74 21.47
C GLU A 126 -1.72 -10.60 20.44
N MET A 127 -2.40 -10.83 19.32
CA MET A 127 -2.69 -9.78 18.32
C MET A 127 -3.85 -8.87 18.75
N GLU A 128 -4.77 -9.32 19.60
CA GLU A 128 -5.84 -8.45 20.12
C GLU A 128 -5.26 -7.30 20.96
N GLU A 129 -4.28 -7.60 21.82
CA GLU A 129 -3.57 -6.57 22.60
C GLU A 129 -2.81 -5.61 21.68
N LEU A 130 -2.22 -6.12 20.59
CA LEU A 130 -1.57 -5.31 19.57
C LEU A 130 -2.57 -4.37 18.87
N PHE A 131 -3.74 -4.88 18.50
CA PHE A 131 -4.77 -4.14 17.78
C PHE A 131 -5.48 -3.10 18.67
N GLN A 132 -5.51 -3.31 19.98
CA GLN A 132 -5.93 -2.27 20.92
C GLN A 132 -4.93 -1.10 20.96
N GLN A 133 -3.63 -1.39 20.84
CA GLN A 133 -2.57 -0.36 20.81
C GLN A 133 -2.44 0.30 19.43
N PHE A 134 -2.69 -0.45 18.36
CA PHE A 134 -2.60 -0.02 16.97
C PHE A 134 -3.91 -0.28 16.22
N PRO A 135 -4.94 0.56 16.43
CA PRO A 135 -6.29 0.31 15.91
C PRO A 135 -6.42 0.47 14.40
N LEU A 136 -5.39 0.97 13.72
CA LEU A 136 -5.44 1.33 12.31
C LEU A 136 -4.41 0.54 11.53
N PHE A 137 -4.72 0.23 10.27
CA PHE A 137 -3.78 -0.45 9.38
C PHE A 137 -3.66 0.25 8.03
N VAL A 138 -2.50 0.05 7.41
CA VAL A 138 -2.23 0.33 6.01
C VAL A 138 -1.52 -0.88 5.43
N GLU A 139 -2.11 -1.49 4.43
CA GLU A 139 -1.56 -2.62 3.68
C GLU A 139 -1.18 -2.16 2.28
N MET A 140 0.04 -2.48 1.86
CA MET A 140 0.53 -2.27 0.51
C MET A 140 0.87 -3.62 -0.12
N GLN A 141 0.29 -3.88 -1.28
CA GLN A 141 0.62 -5.03 -2.11
C GLN A 141 1.16 -4.55 -3.46
N VAL A 142 2.24 -5.16 -3.93
CA VAL A 142 2.86 -4.87 -5.22
C VAL A 142 2.92 -6.18 -5.99
N TYR A 143 2.41 -6.17 -7.22
CA TYR A 143 2.51 -7.26 -8.18
C TYR A 143 3.24 -6.73 -9.40
N ALA A 144 4.26 -7.44 -9.87
CA ALA A 144 5.03 -6.99 -11.04
C ALA A 144 5.27 -8.11 -12.04
N THR A 145 5.07 -7.79 -13.32
CA THR A 145 5.57 -8.60 -14.43
C THR A 145 6.95 -8.09 -14.82
N LEU A 146 7.94 -8.98 -14.85
CA LEU A 146 9.30 -8.63 -15.23
C LEU A 146 9.55 -8.90 -16.71
N LYS A 147 10.17 -7.94 -17.41
CA LYS A 147 10.59 -8.09 -18.81
C LYS A 147 11.88 -7.34 -19.06
N ALA A 148 12.90 -8.04 -19.53
CA ALA A 148 14.18 -7.42 -19.87
C ALA A 148 14.02 -6.50 -21.10
N GLY A 149 14.63 -5.32 -21.04
CA GLY A 149 14.66 -4.37 -22.17
C GLY A 149 13.34 -3.67 -22.47
N CYS A 150 12.45 -3.53 -21.49
CA CYS A 150 11.20 -2.80 -21.70
C CYS A 150 11.44 -1.29 -21.81
N SER A 151 10.83 -0.66 -22.83
CA SER A 151 10.92 0.79 -23.08
C SER A 151 9.89 1.59 -22.30
N SER A 152 8.74 1.01 -21.97
CA SER A 152 7.70 1.65 -21.15
C SER A 152 7.19 0.70 -20.07
N THR A 153 6.69 1.26 -18.98
CA THR A 153 6.17 0.48 -17.86
C THR A 153 4.77 0.94 -17.51
N GLN A 154 3.81 0.02 -17.58
CA GLN A 154 2.43 0.30 -17.20
C GLN A 154 2.26 0.12 -15.70
N CYS A 155 1.75 1.16 -15.02
CA CYS A 155 1.49 1.14 -13.59
C CYS A 155 0.01 1.36 -13.34
N MET A 156 -0.59 0.47 -12.54
CA MET A 156 -1.91 0.68 -11.96
C MET A 156 -1.76 0.82 -10.46
N LEU A 157 -2.21 1.95 -9.91
CA LEU A 157 -2.35 2.16 -8.48
C LEU A 157 -3.84 2.07 -8.12
N VAL A 158 -4.12 1.26 -7.11
CA VAL A 158 -5.45 1.04 -6.56
C VAL A 158 -5.41 1.43 -5.10
N VAL A 159 -6.24 2.39 -4.69
CA VAL A 159 -6.32 2.87 -3.31
C VAL A 159 -7.72 2.67 -2.76
N GLU A 160 -7.79 2.01 -1.61
CA GLU A 160 -9.03 1.73 -0.89
C GLU A 160 -8.85 2.17 0.56
N ASN A 161 -9.81 2.95 1.07
CA ASN A 161 -10.01 3.09 2.49
C ASN A 161 -11.25 2.29 2.85
N VAL A 162 -11.06 1.13 3.47
CA VAL A 162 -12.14 0.16 3.74
C VAL A 162 -13.25 0.76 4.61
N THR A 163 -12.93 1.80 5.39
CA THR A 163 -13.91 2.51 6.22
C THR A 163 -14.70 3.56 5.44
N VAL A 164 -14.15 4.11 4.35
CA VAL A 164 -14.74 5.25 3.60
C VAL A 164 -15.35 4.81 2.27
N ASN A 165 -14.66 3.96 1.51
CA ASN A 165 -15.07 3.47 0.20
C ASN A 165 -14.92 1.95 0.06
N PRO A 166 -15.57 1.16 0.95
CA PRO A 166 -15.48 -0.30 0.89
C PRO A 166 -15.93 -0.81 -0.47
N GLN A 167 -15.15 -1.70 -1.08
CA GLN A 167 -15.46 -2.36 -2.36
C GLN A 167 -15.55 -1.40 -3.58
N GLN A 168 -15.24 -0.12 -3.39
CA GLN A 168 -15.19 0.90 -4.45
C GLN A 168 -13.82 1.57 -4.46
N PRO A 169 -12.73 0.81 -4.68
CA PRO A 169 -11.39 1.36 -4.65
C PRO A 169 -11.18 2.35 -5.80
N TYR A 170 -10.50 3.45 -5.52
CA TYR A 170 -10.07 4.39 -6.54
C TYR A 170 -8.91 3.78 -7.34
N LYS A 171 -8.92 3.96 -8.67
CA LYS A 171 -7.94 3.37 -9.57
C LYS A 171 -7.37 4.44 -10.48
N ILE A 172 -6.05 4.52 -10.55
CA ILE A 172 -5.33 5.38 -11.49
C ILE A 172 -4.34 4.52 -12.29
N MET A 173 -4.28 4.75 -13.60
CA MET A 173 -3.39 4.06 -14.51
C MET A 173 -2.47 5.07 -15.18
N GLU A 174 -1.19 4.75 -15.21
CA GLU A 174 -0.14 5.60 -15.76
C GLU A 174 0.85 4.77 -16.56
N GLU A 175 1.44 5.39 -17.57
CA GLU A 175 2.53 4.82 -18.34
C GLU A 175 3.79 5.65 -18.08
N PHE A 176 4.83 4.98 -17.60
CA PHE A 176 6.15 5.56 -17.45
C PHE A 176 6.96 5.30 -18.71
#